data_AF-A0A1M5QGW1-F1
#
_entry.id   AF-A0A1M5QGW1-F1
#
_cell.length_a   1.000
_cell.length_b   1.000
_cell.length_c   1.000
_cell.angle_alpha   90.00
_cell.angle_beta   90.00
_cell.angle_gamma   90.00
#
_symmetry.space_group_name_H-M   'P 1'
#
loop_
_entity.id
_entity.type
_entity.pdbx_description
1 polymer ?
#
loop_
_entity_poly.entity_id
_entity_poly.type
_entity_poly.pdbx_seq_one_letter_code
_entity_poly.pdbx_strand_id
1 'polypeptide(L)'
;MNAIERIKKHNSIDKVEFDSISKLMFQSFQNDKEFKNENQLTKKEELLTSFTQFLEKYLELDLLNSKKEKLEIINFIDKMNMQKELLELQKGDNSISNIQIAADRLGKKSQSTFEIKNK
;
A
#
# COMPACT_ATOMS: atom_id res chain seq x y z
N MET A 1 -19.88 -17.73 -31.52
CA MET A 1 -19.30 -17.49 -30.18
C MET A 1 -18.72 -18.80 -29.65
N ASN A 2 -17.40 -18.91 -29.57
CA ASN A 2 -16.71 -20.13 -29.17
C ASN A 2 -16.76 -20.35 -27.64
N ALA A 3 -16.39 -21.54 -27.16
CA ALA A 3 -16.44 -21.89 -25.73
C ALA A 3 -15.57 -20.95 -24.86
N ILE A 4 -14.42 -20.50 -25.39
CA ILE A 4 -13.49 -19.60 -24.72
C ILE A 4 -14.11 -18.21 -24.53
N GLU A 5 -14.84 -17.69 -25.52
CA GLU A 5 -15.55 -16.41 -25.45
C GLU A 5 -16.68 -16.43 -24.41
N ARG A 6 -17.39 -17.57 -24.26
CA ARG A 6 -18.41 -17.72 -23.22
C ARG A 6 -17.82 -17.74 -21.82
N ILE A 7 -16.71 -18.46 -21.63
CA ILE A 7 -15.98 -18.52 -20.36
C ILE A 7 -15.41 -17.15 -20.00
N LYS A 8 -14.81 -16.43 -20.95
CA LYS A 8 -14.30 -15.07 -20.73
C LYS A 8 -15.40 -14.10 -20.29
N LYS A 9 -16.61 -14.22 -20.87
CA LYS A 9 -17.75 -13.37 -20.53
C LYS A 9 -18.37 -13.71 -19.17
N HIS A 10 -18.32 -14.98 -18.73
CA HIS A 10 -18.84 -15.38 -17.42
C HIS A 10 -17.84 -15.17 -16.28
N ASN A 11 -16.54 -15.18 -16.57
CA ASN A 11 -15.46 -14.96 -15.59
C ASN A 11 -14.88 -13.55 -15.64
N SER A 12 -15.54 -12.60 -16.31
CA SER A 12 -15.11 -11.21 -16.27
C SER A 12 -15.43 -10.62 -14.91
N ILE A 13 -14.43 -10.07 -14.24
CA ILE A 13 -14.66 -9.21 -13.07
C ILE A 13 -15.32 -7.95 -13.60
N ASP A 14 -16.57 -7.71 -13.21
CA ASP A 14 -17.25 -6.50 -13.65
C ASP A 14 -16.81 -5.29 -12.82
N LYS A 15 -17.00 -4.10 -13.38
CA LYS A 15 -16.58 -2.86 -12.72
C LYS A 15 -17.32 -2.63 -11.40
N VAL A 16 -18.60 -2.99 -11.33
CA VAL A 16 -19.45 -2.76 -10.14
C VAL A 16 -19.02 -3.67 -8.99
N GLU A 17 -18.75 -4.93 -9.29
CA GLU A 17 -18.15 -5.92 -8.38
C GLU A 17 -16.80 -5.40 -7.87
N PHE A 18 -15.92 -4.98 -8.77
CA PHE A 18 -14.60 -4.46 -8.39
C PHE A 18 -14.70 -3.18 -7.54
N ASP A 19 -15.54 -2.23 -7.92
CA ASP A 19 -15.74 -0.97 -7.18
C ASP A 19 -16.31 -1.24 -5.78
N SER A 20 -17.22 -2.22 -5.65
CA SER A 20 -17.79 -2.63 -4.36
C SER A 20 -16.72 -3.23 -3.44
N ILE A 21 -15.94 -4.19 -3.95
CA ILE A 21 -14.86 -4.82 -3.19
C ILE A 21 -13.77 -3.80 -2.85
N SER A 22 -13.43 -2.90 -3.77
CA SER A 22 -12.43 -1.85 -3.54
C SER A 22 -12.84 -0.90 -2.42
N LYS A 23 -14.13 -0.57 -2.28
CA LYS A 23 -14.65 0.23 -1.16
C LYS A 23 -14.51 -0.51 0.18
N LEU A 24 -14.80 -1.81 0.22
CA LEU A 24 -14.61 -2.62 1.42
C LEU A 24 -13.13 -2.73 1.78
N MET A 25 -12.26 -2.90 0.78
CA MET A 25 -10.81 -2.89 0.94
C MET A 25 -10.32 -1.54 1.46
N PHE A 26 -10.85 -0.42 0.98
CA PHE A 26 -10.46 0.91 1.46
C PHE A 26 -10.65 1.07 2.98
N GLN A 27 -11.73 0.52 3.54
CA GLN A 27 -11.96 0.54 4.99
C GLN A 27 -10.87 -0.20 5.78
N SER A 28 -10.19 -1.16 5.14
CA SER A 28 -9.08 -1.87 5.76
C SER A 28 -7.81 -1.01 5.88
N PHE A 29 -7.70 0.10 5.16
CA PHE A 29 -6.55 1.03 5.22
C PHE A 29 -6.76 2.22 6.18
N GLN A 30 -7.94 2.33 6.79
CA GLN A 30 -8.21 3.33 7.81
C GLN A 30 -7.54 2.94 9.13
N ASN A 31 -6.95 3.91 9.82
CA ASN A 31 -6.22 3.71 11.07
C ASN A 31 -7.11 3.87 12.33
N ASP A 32 -8.42 4.07 12.14
CA ASP A 32 -9.34 4.49 13.20
C ASP A 32 -9.84 3.35 14.09
N LYS A 33 -9.30 2.14 13.93
CA LYS A 33 -9.69 0.97 14.71
C LYS A 33 -8.58 0.60 15.69
N GLU A 34 -8.90 0.64 16.98
CA GLU A 34 -8.08 0.00 18.00
C GLU A 34 -8.02 -1.51 17.73
N PHE A 35 -6.81 -2.02 17.53
CA PHE A 35 -6.60 -3.45 17.35
C PHE A 35 -6.73 -4.16 18.69
N LYS A 36 -7.59 -5.18 18.76
CA LYS A 36 -7.91 -5.87 20.02
C LYS A 36 -6.86 -6.90 20.43
N ASN A 37 -5.97 -7.30 19.52
CA ASN A 37 -4.88 -8.23 19.76
C ASN A 37 -3.75 -8.11 18.71
N GLU A 38 -2.54 -8.57 19.05
CA GLU A 38 -1.38 -8.57 18.16
C GLU A 38 -1.61 -9.31 16.83
N ASN A 39 -2.41 -10.38 16.82
CA ASN A 39 -2.70 -11.13 15.60
C ASN A 39 -3.44 -10.28 14.56
N GLN A 40 -4.37 -9.42 15.00
CA GLN A 40 -5.04 -8.46 14.12
C GLN A 40 -4.05 -7.44 13.55
N LEU A 41 -3.09 -7.00 14.37
CA LEU A 41 -2.05 -6.06 13.98
C LEU A 41 -1.08 -6.68 12.95
N THR A 42 -0.68 -7.94 13.15
CA THR A 42 0.12 -8.70 12.17
C THR A 42 -0.61 -8.90 10.85
N LYS A 43 -1.88 -9.31 10.87
CA LYS A 43 -2.67 -9.46 9.65
C LYS A 43 -2.85 -8.14 8.89
N LYS A 44 -2.97 -7.02 9.62
CA LYS A 44 -3.01 -5.68 9.01
C LYS A 44 -1.70 -5.35 8.31
N GLU A 45 -0.58 -5.65 8.94
CA GLU A 45 0.76 -5.43 8.37
C GLU A 45 1.00 -6.29 7.11
N GLU A 46 0.61 -7.57 7.15
CA GLU A 46 0.66 -8.47 6.00
C GLU A 46 -0.19 -7.96 4.83
N LEU A 47 -1.38 -7.42 5.12
CA LEU A 47 -2.26 -6.83 4.11
C LEU A 47 -1.61 -5.59 3.47
N LEU A 48 -1.05 -4.68 4.27
CA LEU A 48 -0.33 -3.50 3.76
C LEU A 48 0.85 -3.90 2.89
N THR A 49 1.62 -4.90 3.32
CA THR A 49 2.77 -5.44 2.58
C THR A 49 2.33 -6.03 1.24
N SER A 50 1.31 -6.87 1.25
CA SER A 50 0.79 -7.51 0.03
C SER A 50 0.25 -6.50 -0.97
N PHE A 51 -0.46 -5.47 -0.50
CA PHE A 51 -1.00 -4.43 -1.36
C PHE A 51 0.09 -3.51 -1.92
N THR A 52 1.12 -3.20 -1.11
CA THR A 52 2.30 -2.45 -1.58
C THR A 52 3.00 -3.20 -2.71
N GLN A 53 3.26 -4.49 -2.54
CA GLN A 53 3.88 -5.33 -3.56
C GLN A 53 3.03 -5.42 -4.84
N PHE A 54 1.70 -5.46 -4.70
CA PHE A 54 0.80 -5.40 -5.86
C PHE A 54 0.98 -4.09 -6.65
N LEU A 55 1.04 -2.95 -5.96
CA LEU A 55 1.22 -1.65 -6.62
C LEU A 55 2.61 -1.47 -7.24
N GLU A 56 3.66 -1.99 -6.61
CA GLU A 56 5.02 -2.01 -7.18
C GLU A 56 5.04 -2.80 -8.49
N LYS A 57 4.49 -4.01 -8.51
CA LYS A 57 4.33 -4.81 -9.74
C LYS A 57 3.48 -4.09 -10.78
N TYR A 58 2.42 -3.43 -10.36
CA TYR A 58 1.56 -2.66 -11.25
C TYR A 58 2.31 -1.51 -11.94
N LEU A 59 3.25 -0.85 -11.24
CA LEU A 59 4.15 0.15 -11.82
C LEU A 59 5.16 -0.48 -12.80
N GLU A 60 5.71 -1.65 -12.47
CA GLU A 60 6.69 -2.37 -13.32
C GLU A 60 6.09 -2.83 -14.65
N LEU A 61 4.80 -3.17 -14.67
CA LEU A 61 4.11 -3.60 -15.89
C LEU A 61 3.88 -2.47 -16.91
N ASP A 62 4.26 -1.23 -16.57
CA ASP A 62 4.13 -0.05 -17.42
C ASP A 62 2.72 0.15 -18.01
N LEU A 63 1.69 -0.30 -17.29
CA LEU A 63 0.28 -0.19 -17.70
C LEU A 63 -0.25 1.24 -17.62
N LEU A 64 0.51 2.12 -16.98
CA LEU A 64 0.15 3.52 -16.78
C LEU A 64 0.80 4.40 -17.85
N ASN A 65 -0.05 5.14 -18.55
CA ASN A 65 0.38 5.99 -19.66
C ASN A 65 0.82 7.38 -19.18
N SER A 66 0.49 7.77 -17.94
CA SER A 66 0.79 9.10 -17.41
C SER A 66 1.81 9.07 -16.27
N LYS A 67 2.79 9.99 -16.35
CA LYS A 67 3.69 10.29 -15.23
C LYS A 67 2.92 10.69 -13.97
N LYS A 68 1.76 11.33 -14.11
CA LYS A 68 0.89 11.72 -13.01
C LYS A 68 0.33 10.50 -12.27
N GLU A 69 -0.22 9.53 -13.01
CA GLU A 69 -0.77 8.29 -12.45
C GLU A 69 0.31 7.48 -11.72
N LYS A 70 1.50 7.39 -12.31
CA LYS A 70 2.65 6.73 -11.67
C LYS A 70 3.02 7.40 -10.35
N LEU A 71 3.06 8.73 -10.33
CA LEU A 71 3.35 9.49 -9.12
C LEU A 71 2.26 9.33 -8.06
N GLU A 72 0.99 9.25 -8.45
CA GLU A 72 -0.12 8.97 -7.53
C GLU A 72 0.05 7.62 -6.83
N ILE A 73 0.43 6.57 -7.57
CA ILE A 73 0.70 5.26 -6.98
C ILE A 73 1.92 5.29 -6.05
N ILE A 74 3.03 5.93 -6.45
CA ILE A 74 4.23 6.07 -5.62
C ILE A 74 3.88 6.76 -4.29
N ASN A 75 3.16 7.88 -4.36
CA ASN A 75 2.73 8.60 -3.17
C ASN A 75 1.81 7.75 -2.27
N PHE A 76 1.00 6.88 -2.87
CA PHE A 76 0.14 5.97 -2.12
C PHE A 76 0.95 4.85 -1.44
N ILE A 77 1.93 4.27 -2.12
CA ILE A 77 2.91 3.33 -1.55
C ILE A 77 3.63 3.96 -0.35
N ASP A 78 4.08 5.20 -0.47
CA ASP A 78 4.74 5.92 0.63
C ASP A 78 3.86 6.04 1.87
N LYS A 79 2.57 6.34 1.69
CA LYS A 79 1.60 6.38 2.79
C LYS A 79 1.40 5.01 3.44
N MET A 80 1.34 3.93 2.66
CA MET A 80 1.20 2.57 3.21
C MET A 80 2.45 2.14 3.98
N ASN A 81 3.64 2.48 3.50
CA ASN A 81 4.88 2.21 4.20
C ASN A 81 4.94 2.95 5.54
N MET A 82 4.53 4.22 5.57
CA MET A 82 4.40 4.97 6.83
C MET A 82 3.39 4.31 7.78
N GLN A 83 2.23 3.86 7.29
CA GLN A 83 1.28 3.13 8.13
C GLN A 83 1.91 1.87 8.72
N LYS A 84 2.69 1.13 7.93
CA LYS A 84 3.38 -0.08 8.39
C LYS A 84 4.37 0.23 9.52
N GLU A 85 5.19 1.27 9.34
CA GLU A 85 6.14 1.74 10.37
C GLU A 85 5.40 2.10 11.68
N LEU A 86 4.22 2.73 11.59
CA LEU A 86 3.40 3.02 12.78
C LEU A 86 2.86 1.75 13.46
N LEU A 87 2.45 0.74 12.69
CA LEU A 87 1.98 -0.54 13.26
C LEU A 87 3.14 -1.31 13.93
N GLU A 88 4.34 -1.26 13.36
CA GLU A 88 5.55 -1.84 13.95
C GLU A 88 5.85 -1.18 15.32
N LEU A 89 5.74 0.15 15.40
CA LEU A 89 5.88 0.88 16.68
C LEU A 89 4.79 0.48 17.68
N GLN A 90 3.54 0.30 17.24
CA GLN A 90 2.42 -0.12 18.09
C GLN A 90 2.56 -1.54 18.65
N LYS A 91 3.21 -2.45 17.90
CA LYS A 91 3.51 -3.81 18.38
C LYS A 91 4.45 -3.82 19.59
N GLY A 92 5.08 -2.69 19.92
CA GLY A 92 6.00 -2.64 21.05
C GLY A 92 7.25 -3.47 20.81
N ASP A 93 7.60 -3.72 19.54
CA ASP A 93 8.88 -4.28 19.14
C ASP A 93 9.97 -3.21 19.32
N ASN A 94 10.15 -2.80 20.59
CA ASN A 94 11.03 -1.78 21.11
C ASN A 94 12.50 -2.20 21.03
N SER A 95 12.89 -2.95 20.00
CA SER A 95 14.30 -2.96 19.65
C SER A 95 14.63 -1.54 19.23
N ILE A 96 15.51 -0.89 19.98
CA ILE A 96 16.02 0.46 19.67
C ILE A 96 16.47 0.53 18.20
N SER A 97 16.92 -0.58 17.62
CA SER A 97 17.24 -0.67 16.19
C SER A 97 16.07 -0.42 15.24
N ASN A 98 14.86 -0.93 15.51
CA ASN A 98 13.72 -0.73 14.60
C ASN A 98 13.23 0.72 14.61
N ILE A 99 13.20 1.34 15.79
CA ILE A 99 12.89 2.77 15.95
C ILE A 99 13.94 3.62 15.22
N GLN A 100 15.21 3.25 15.32
CA GLN A 100 16.31 3.98 14.70
C GLN A 100 16.33 3.82 13.18
N ILE A 101 15.97 2.64 12.65
CA ILE A 101 15.80 2.41 11.21
C ILE A 101 14.62 3.20 10.65
N ALA A 102 13.49 3.23 11.36
CA ALA A 102 12.32 4.04 10.97
C ALA A 102 12.65 5.55 11.02
N ALA A 103 13.33 6.00 12.08
CA ALA A 103 13.80 7.39 12.21
C ALA A 103 14.79 7.77 11.10
N ASP A 104 15.72 6.88 10.74
CA ASP A 104 16.69 7.10 9.66
C ASP A 104 16.00 7.15 8.28
N ARG A 105 14.99 6.30 8.05
CA ARG A 105 14.17 6.36 6.82
C ARG A 105 13.39 7.67 6.72
N LEU A 106 12.76 8.10 7.82
CA LEU A 106 12.04 9.38 7.89
C LEU A 106 12.99 10.57 7.70
N GLY A 107 14.16 10.54 8.33
CA GLY A 107 15.21 11.54 8.17
C GLY A 107 15.69 11.66 6.72
N LYS A 108 16.00 10.54 6.06
CA LYS A 108 16.42 10.54 4.64
C LYS A 108 15.34 11.07 3.69
N LYS A 109 14.06 10.72 3.91
CA LYS A 109 12.94 11.25 3.11
C LYS A 109 12.73 12.75 3.33
N SER A 110 12.89 13.22 4.57
CA SER A 110 12.80 14.65 4.88
C SER A 110 13.89 15.45 4.16
N GLN A 111 15.14 14.96 4.19
CA GLN A 111 16.28 15.64 3.56
C GLN A 111 16.19 15.65 2.03
N SER A 112 15.75 14.57 1.38
CA SER A 112 15.58 14.55 -0.09
C SER A 112 14.53 15.55 -0.58
N THR A 113 13.55 15.90 0.27
CA THR A 113 12.53 16.91 -0.03
C THR A 113 13.10 18.34 0.02
N PHE A 114 14.17 18.59 0.78
CA PHE A 114 14.84 19.89 0.87
C PHE A 114 15.93 20.08 -0.18
N GLU A 115 16.61 19.02 -0.64
CA GLU A 115 17.64 19.13 -1.68
C GLU A 115 17.08 19.52 -3.06
N ILE A 116 15.82 19.20 -3.35
CA ILE A 116 15.15 19.57 -4.62
C ILE A 116 14.90 21.08 -4.73
N LYS A 117 14.94 21.85 -3.62
CA LYS A 117 14.70 23.30 -3.66
C LYS A 117 15.93 24.17 -3.94
N ASN A 118 17.12 23.59 -4.05
CA ASN A 118 18.38 24.33 -4.23
C ASN A 118 19.14 24.00 -5.53
N LYS A 119 18.43 23.68 -6.63
CA LYS A 119 19.01 23.62 -7.97
C LYS A 119 18.12 24.30 -9.00
#